data_AF-A0A948PNI4-F1
#
_entry.id   AF-A0A948PNI4-F1
#
_cell.length_a   1.000
_cell.length_b   1.000
_cell.length_c   1.000
_cell.angle_alpha   90.00
_cell.angle_beta   90.00
_cell.angle_gamma   90.00
#
_symmetry.space_group_name_H-M   'P 1'
#
loop_
_entity.id
_entity.type
_entity.pdbx_description
1 polymer ?
#
loop_
_entity_poly.entity_id
_entity_poly.type
_entity_poly.pdbx_seq_one_letter_code
_entity_poly.pdbx_strand_id
1 'polypeptide(L)'
;MKIRKAEPSDCIPINRMMEKLIEEIYARESAKVRKVLKANFTKDAFKELCRDKQSLLYVAEDDKSGKPVAFLYGWLFQNVFTIYWIFSEKEYRGKGAVHRLLRTVEKKLIEDGCYKLEMYAYAEENRFLDFAEKLGFKKGVLLKKNMFGVTIQHIYKYIGECAAEDKIKKIKIVGEAGQGIKLLSYTLATLLAQLGNEVSLNLEYDSAVRSGSISADLIYSDDPIDNPIIDEADILIKFTRKRNWFPAKKLVIDEGFCGDEAPEEMTCSIQSRKGTLYGFENVAISRFGSKIFINMIALGRILRYIGINILLLNIKDVLPKKSLEKNIEAIKYGFKYRDDI
;
A
#
# COMPACT_ATOMS: atom_id res chain seq x y z
N MET A 1 6.75 -30.11 5.23
CA MET A 1 6.53 -28.72 5.67
C MET A 1 5.07 -28.43 5.52
N LYS A 2 4.42 -28.05 6.61
CA LYS A 2 3.02 -27.62 6.61
C LYS A 2 2.96 -26.12 6.28
N ILE A 3 2.05 -25.72 5.38
CA ILE A 3 1.87 -24.31 5.00
C ILE A 3 0.46 -23.86 5.39
N ARG A 4 0.38 -22.78 6.18
CA ARG A 4 -0.88 -22.24 6.69
C ARG A 4 -0.83 -20.71 6.76
N LYS A 5 -2.01 -20.08 6.90
CA LYS A 5 -2.09 -18.67 7.30
C LYS A 5 -1.52 -18.53 8.71
N ALA A 6 -0.83 -17.43 8.96
CA ALA A 6 -0.26 -17.13 10.26
C ALA A 6 -1.37 -16.84 11.28
N GLU A 7 -1.11 -17.24 12.51
CA GLU A 7 -1.93 -16.94 13.68
C GLU A 7 -1.22 -15.86 14.53
N PRO A 8 -1.93 -15.19 15.46
CA PRO A 8 -1.31 -14.18 16.32
C PRO A 8 -0.09 -14.69 17.12
N SER A 9 -0.03 -15.99 17.39
CA SER A 9 1.10 -16.69 18.04
C SER A 9 2.38 -16.68 17.17
N ASP A 10 2.24 -16.63 15.84
CA ASP A 10 3.38 -16.64 14.90
C ASP A 10 4.06 -15.27 14.75
N CYS A 11 3.44 -14.19 15.23
CA CYS A 11 3.99 -12.84 15.10
C CYS A 11 5.38 -12.70 15.73
N ILE A 12 5.67 -13.44 16.81
CA ILE A 12 6.98 -13.43 17.49
C ILE A 12 8.06 -14.10 16.61
N PRO A 13 7.91 -15.37 16.18
CA PRO A 13 8.91 -15.99 15.31
C PRO A 13 9.04 -15.25 13.96
N ILE A 14 7.96 -14.72 13.40
CA ILE A 14 8.00 -13.94 12.16
C ILE A 14 8.78 -12.64 12.34
N ASN A 15 8.56 -11.89 13.43
CA ASN A 15 9.32 -10.69 13.73
C ASN A 15 10.84 -10.98 13.81
N ARG A 16 11.25 -12.09 14.45
CA ARG A 16 12.66 -12.52 14.47
C ARG A 16 13.21 -12.84 13.08
N MET A 17 12.44 -13.57 12.27
CA MET A 17 12.82 -13.85 10.88
C MET A 17 12.91 -12.58 10.05
N MET A 18 12.01 -11.62 10.27
CA MET A 18 12.00 -10.31 9.61
C MET A 18 13.23 -9.48 9.98
N GLU A 19 13.64 -9.48 11.25
CA GLU A 19 14.89 -8.81 11.67
C GLU A 19 16.10 -9.40 10.96
N LYS A 20 16.20 -10.74 10.88
CA LYS A 20 17.27 -11.42 10.12
C LYS A 20 17.23 -11.07 8.63
N LEU A 21 16.03 -11.02 8.03
CA LEU A 21 15.84 -10.66 6.63
C LEU A 21 16.32 -9.22 6.35
N ILE A 22 15.96 -8.26 7.21
CA ILE A 22 16.42 -6.86 7.10
C ILE A 22 17.93 -6.79 7.21
N GLU A 23 18.52 -7.47 8.20
CA GLU A 23 19.97 -7.50 8.37
C GLU A 23 20.70 -8.09 7.17
N GLU A 24 20.09 -9.05 6.48
CA GLU A 24 20.68 -9.69 5.31
C GLU A 24 20.52 -8.84 4.04
N ILE A 25 19.29 -8.42 3.71
CA ILE A 25 19.02 -7.68 2.47
C ILE A 25 19.58 -6.26 2.53
N TYR A 26 19.50 -5.61 3.71
CA TYR A 26 19.92 -4.23 3.91
C TYR A 26 21.28 -4.15 4.60
N ALA A 27 22.13 -5.19 4.46
CA ALA A 27 23.45 -5.24 5.08
C ALA A 27 24.35 -4.06 4.67
N ARG A 28 24.20 -3.58 3.43
CA ARG A 28 24.95 -2.43 2.88
C ARG A 28 24.41 -1.07 3.35
N GLU A 29 23.22 -1.04 3.94
CA GLU A 29 22.57 0.18 4.39
C GLU A 29 22.99 0.57 5.80
N SER A 30 22.86 1.87 6.08
CA SER A 30 23.15 2.42 7.40
C SER A 30 22.32 1.73 8.49
N ALA A 31 22.89 1.64 9.70
CA ALA A 31 22.17 1.12 10.86
C ALA A 31 20.84 1.87 11.12
N LYS A 32 20.80 3.17 10.79
CA LYS A 32 19.60 3.99 10.88
C LYS A 32 18.49 3.50 9.93
N VAL A 33 18.82 3.22 8.66
CA VAL A 33 17.86 2.68 7.67
C VAL A 33 17.33 1.32 8.14
N ARG A 34 18.21 0.42 8.60
CA ARG A 34 17.81 -0.89 9.15
C ARG A 34 16.91 -0.76 10.38
N LYS A 35 17.20 0.17 11.30
CA LYS A 35 16.36 0.43 12.49
C LYS A 35 14.96 0.91 12.10
N VAL A 36 14.87 1.84 11.16
CA VAL A 36 13.59 2.37 10.65
C VAL A 36 12.76 1.27 9.98
N LEU A 37 13.38 0.38 9.19
CA LEU A 37 12.67 -0.75 8.60
C LEU A 37 12.12 -1.69 9.67
N LYS A 38 12.93 -2.04 10.68
CA LYS A 38 12.50 -2.90 11.80
C LYS A 38 11.35 -2.30 12.59
N ALA A 39 11.32 -0.98 12.77
CA ALA A 39 10.23 -0.28 13.47
C ALA A 39 8.86 -0.47 12.80
N ASN A 40 8.83 -0.67 11.48
CA ASN A 40 7.60 -0.94 10.72
C ASN A 40 7.11 -2.40 10.83
N PHE A 41 7.94 -3.31 11.33
CA PHE A 41 7.65 -4.75 11.39
C PHE A 41 7.86 -5.35 12.79
N THR A 42 7.50 -4.60 13.84
CA THR A 42 7.51 -5.10 15.22
C THR A 42 6.46 -6.18 15.43
N LYS A 43 6.56 -6.95 16.53
CA LYS A 43 5.54 -7.94 16.93
C LYS A 43 4.12 -7.36 16.94
N ASP A 44 3.97 -6.12 17.40
CA ASP A 44 2.67 -5.45 17.49
C ASP A 44 2.24 -4.90 16.13
N ALA A 45 3.19 -4.54 15.25
CA ALA A 45 2.91 -4.28 13.84
C ALA A 45 2.29 -5.50 13.17
N PHE A 46 2.94 -6.66 13.30
CA PHE A 46 2.43 -7.89 12.71
C PHE A 46 1.06 -8.29 13.28
N LYS A 47 0.81 -8.10 14.59
CA LYS A 47 -0.53 -8.32 15.17
C LYS A 47 -1.60 -7.43 14.54
N GLU A 48 -1.31 -6.15 14.32
CA GLU A 48 -2.23 -5.24 13.63
C GLU A 48 -2.45 -5.67 12.18
N LEU A 49 -1.38 -6.05 11.48
CA LEU A 49 -1.42 -6.47 10.08
C LEU A 49 -2.15 -7.80 9.90
N CYS A 50 -2.02 -8.76 10.83
CA CYS A 50 -2.78 -10.02 10.79
C CYS A 50 -4.30 -9.83 10.92
N ARG A 51 -4.76 -8.68 11.44
CA ARG A 51 -6.19 -8.33 11.53
C ARG A 51 -6.71 -7.63 10.29
N ASP A 52 -5.82 -7.16 9.42
CA ASP A 52 -6.20 -6.44 8.21
C ASP A 52 -6.60 -7.44 7.11
N LYS A 53 -7.79 -7.29 6.55
CA LYS A 53 -8.33 -8.22 5.55
C LYS A 53 -7.52 -8.25 4.25
N GLN A 54 -6.81 -7.15 3.95
CA GLN A 54 -5.97 -7.04 2.75
C GLN A 54 -4.58 -7.62 2.99
N SER A 55 -4.16 -7.77 4.24
CA SER A 55 -2.87 -8.32 4.60
C SER A 55 -2.95 -9.84 4.65
N LEU A 56 -2.10 -10.51 3.88
CA LEU A 56 -1.96 -11.96 3.93
C LEU A 56 -0.58 -12.33 4.42
N LEU A 57 -0.54 -13.13 5.48
CA LEU A 57 0.68 -13.65 6.08
C LEU A 57 0.58 -15.18 6.12
N TYR A 58 1.53 -15.84 5.47
CA TYR A 58 1.65 -17.29 5.42
C TYR A 58 2.98 -17.73 6.02
N VAL A 59 2.96 -18.88 6.70
CA VAL A 59 4.15 -19.51 7.25
C VAL A 59 4.33 -20.92 6.68
N ALA A 60 5.58 -21.32 6.50
CA ALA A 60 5.95 -22.72 6.34
C ALA A 60 6.54 -23.22 7.66
N GLU A 61 5.93 -24.26 8.21
CA GLU A 61 6.35 -24.92 9.43
C GLU A 61 7.22 -26.13 9.10
N ASP A 62 8.25 -26.33 9.91
CA ASP A 62 9.01 -27.57 9.92
C ASP A 62 8.19 -28.67 10.62
N ASP A 63 8.00 -29.81 9.94
CA ASP A 63 7.09 -30.87 10.41
C ASP A 63 7.57 -31.52 11.71
N LYS A 64 8.88 -31.48 12.00
CA LYS A 64 9.48 -32.09 13.19
C LYS A 64 9.36 -31.18 14.41
N SER A 65 9.68 -29.90 14.25
CA SER A 65 9.71 -28.94 15.36
C SER A 65 8.39 -28.17 15.55
N GLY A 66 7.50 -28.17 14.54
CA GLY A 66 6.28 -27.36 14.52
C GLY A 66 6.54 -25.85 14.45
N LYS A 67 7.79 -25.42 14.23
CA LYS A 67 8.17 -24.01 14.25
C LYS A 67 8.10 -23.40 12.84
N PRO A 68 7.67 -22.12 12.70
CA PRO A 68 7.81 -21.38 11.46
C PRO A 68 9.29 -21.23 11.07
N VAL A 69 9.62 -21.60 9.83
CA VAL A 69 10.99 -21.51 9.28
C VAL A 69 11.07 -20.76 7.95
N ALA A 70 9.91 -20.42 7.38
CA ALA A 70 9.78 -19.49 6.26
C ALA A 70 8.46 -18.72 6.40
N PHE A 71 8.42 -17.52 5.84
CA PHE A 71 7.20 -16.73 5.77
C PHE A 71 7.07 -15.99 4.45
N LEU A 72 5.84 -15.67 4.11
CA LEU A 72 5.45 -14.80 3.00
C LEU A 72 4.44 -13.80 3.54
N TYR A 73 4.69 -12.54 3.29
CA TYR A 73 3.83 -11.43 3.67
C TYR A 73 3.55 -10.55 2.46
N GLY A 74 2.30 -10.19 2.25
CA GLY A 74 1.91 -9.30 1.16
C GLY A 74 0.54 -8.68 1.36
N TRP A 75 0.14 -7.91 0.36
CA TRP A 75 -1.08 -7.13 0.32
C TRP A 75 -1.94 -7.53 -0.87
N LEU A 76 -3.20 -7.89 -0.62
CA LEU A 76 -4.19 -8.22 -1.63
C LEU A 76 -5.08 -7.00 -1.88
N PHE A 77 -5.04 -6.48 -3.11
CA PHE A 77 -5.93 -5.43 -3.57
C PHE A 77 -6.50 -5.78 -4.93
N GLN A 78 -7.83 -5.91 -4.99
CA GLN A 78 -8.58 -6.22 -6.20
C GLN A 78 -7.93 -7.29 -7.11
N ASN A 79 -7.75 -8.48 -6.53
CA ASN A 79 -7.25 -9.67 -7.23
C ASN A 79 -5.79 -9.56 -7.72
N VAL A 80 -5.04 -8.58 -7.22
CA VAL A 80 -3.59 -8.49 -7.33
C VAL A 80 -2.97 -8.64 -5.96
N PHE A 81 -2.02 -9.57 -5.83
CA PHE A 81 -1.28 -9.79 -4.59
C PHE A 81 0.15 -9.28 -4.70
N THR A 82 0.42 -8.17 -4.01
CA THR A 82 1.76 -7.58 -3.92
C THR A 82 2.51 -8.20 -2.74
N ILE A 83 3.50 -9.04 -3.02
CA ILE A 83 4.38 -9.63 -2.02
C ILE A 83 5.36 -8.55 -1.55
N TYR A 84 5.27 -8.21 -0.26
CA TYR A 84 6.18 -7.25 0.38
C TYR A 84 7.44 -7.94 0.91
N TRP A 85 7.29 -9.13 1.50
CA TRP A 85 8.40 -9.87 2.08
C TRP A 85 8.24 -11.37 1.87
N ILE A 86 9.34 -12.02 1.54
CA ILE A 86 9.44 -13.47 1.49
C ILE A 86 10.80 -13.90 2.02
N PHE A 87 10.82 -14.90 2.90
CA PHE A 87 12.05 -15.35 3.53
C PHE A 87 11.98 -16.80 3.97
N SER A 88 13.15 -17.42 4.03
CA SER A 88 13.37 -18.69 4.72
C SER A 88 14.69 -18.68 5.47
N GLU A 89 14.72 -19.34 6.63
CA GLU A 89 15.92 -19.61 7.39
C GLU A 89 17.00 -20.30 6.53
N LYS A 90 18.27 -19.98 6.78
CA LYS A 90 19.41 -20.42 5.93
C LYS A 90 19.46 -21.93 5.75
N GLU A 91 19.19 -22.67 6.83
CA GLU A 91 19.16 -24.14 6.86
C GLU A 91 18.10 -24.76 5.96
N TYR A 92 17.10 -23.98 5.54
CA TYR A 92 15.98 -24.41 4.69
C TYR A 92 16.05 -23.86 3.26
N ARG A 93 17.08 -23.06 2.96
CA ARG A 93 17.41 -22.65 1.59
C ARG A 93 17.90 -23.87 0.81
N GLY A 94 17.50 -23.99 -0.46
CA GLY A 94 17.76 -25.19 -1.26
C GLY A 94 16.90 -26.41 -0.91
N LYS A 95 16.26 -26.45 0.27
CA LYS A 95 15.30 -27.51 0.66
C LYS A 95 13.88 -27.28 0.14
N GLY A 96 13.69 -26.28 -0.72
CA GLY A 96 12.42 -25.95 -1.36
C GLY A 96 11.38 -25.25 -0.48
N ALA A 97 11.75 -24.69 0.67
CA ALA A 97 10.81 -24.04 1.60
C ALA A 97 10.03 -22.89 0.92
N VAL A 98 10.75 -21.93 0.32
CA VAL A 98 10.16 -20.78 -0.40
C VAL A 98 9.34 -21.25 -1.60
N HIS A 99 9.84 -22.21 -2.39
CA HIS A 99 9.14 -22.74 -3.55
C HIS A 99 7.80 -23.39 -3.16
N ARG A 100 7.78 -24.24 -2.13
CA ARG A 100 6.54 -24.86 -1.62
C ARG A 100 5.58 -23.80 -1.07
N LEU A 101 6.10 -22.81 -0.33
CA LEU A 101 5.32 -21.71 0.22
C LEU A 101 4.62 -20.94 -0.90
N LEU A 102 5.37 -20.46 -1.90
CA LEU A 102 4.81 -19.74 -3.05
C LEU A 102 3.78 -20.58 -3.80
N ARG A 103 4.11 -21.83 -4.15
CA ARG A 103 3.18 -22.69 -4.91
C ARG A 103 1.86 -22.94 -4.16
N THR A 104 1.92 -23.09 -2.84
CA THR A 104 0.71 -23.29 -2.02
C THR A 104 -0.10 -22.02 -1.90
N VAL A 105 0.57 -20.86 -1.75
CA VAL A 105 -0.10 -19.55 -1.70
C VAL A 105 -0.71 -19.19 -3.06
N GLU A 106 0.00 -19.43 -4.16
CA GLU A 106 -0.49 -19.28 -5.54
C GLU A 106 -1.79 -20.05 -5.74
N LYS A 107 -1.83 -21.33 -5.39
CA LYS A 107 -3.06 -22.15 -5.53
C LYS A 107 -4.25 -21.53 -4.79
N LYS A 108 -4.06 -21.11 -3.54
CA LYS A 108 -5.11 -20.46 -2.75
C LYS A 108 -5.56 -19.12 -3.33
N LEU A 109 -4.60 -18.33 -3.80
CA LEU A 109 -4.88 -17.03 -4.41
C LEU A 109 -5.69 -17.19 -5.70
N ILE A 110 -5.38 -18.19 -6.53
CA ILE A 110 -6.16 -18.51 -7.73
C ILE A 110 -7.60 -18.90 -7.35
N GLU A 111 -7.78 -19.74 -6.33
CA GLU A 111 -9.10 -20.12 -5.79
C GLU A 111 -9.90 -18.88 -5.30
N ASP A 112 -9.20 -17.87 -4.76
CA ASP A 112 -9.77 -16.59 -4.32
C ASP A 112 -9.92 -15.55 -5.46
N GLY A 113 -9.66 -15.94 -6.73
CA GLY A 113 -9.83 -15.08 -7.92
C GLY A 113 -8.66 -14.14 -8.22
N CYS A 114 -7.51 -14.31 -7.55
CA CYS A 114 -6.29 -13.54 -7.81
C CYS A 114 -5.68 -13.92 -9.16
N TYR A 115 -5.38 -12.91 -9.99
CA TYR A 115 -4.85 -13.12 -11.33
C TYR A 115 -3.37 -12.74 -11.46
N LYS A 116 -2.84 -11.90 -10.55
CA LYS A 116 -1.48 -11.37 -10.64
C LYS A 116 -0.77 -11.37 -9.29
N LEU A 117 0.46 -11.85 -9.30
CA LEU A 117 1.45 -11.63 -8.25
C LEU A 117 2.44 -10.57 -8.70
N GLU A 118 2.87 -9.74 -7.76
CA GLU A 118 3.98 -8.81 -8.00
C GLU A 118 4.82 -8.59 -6.75
N MET A 119 6.07 -8.19 -6.94
CA MET A 119 6.97 -7.80 -5.87
C MET A 119 8.01 -6.83 -6.36
N TYR A 120 8.66 -6.17 -5.41
CA TYR A 120 9.67 -5.17 -5.66
C TYR A 120 10.96 -5.60 -4.96
N ALA A 121 11.95 -5.96 -5.76
CA ALA A 121 13.21 -6.54 -5.29
C ALA A 121 14.39 -5.64 -5.60
N TYR A 122 15.48 -5.79 -4.86
CA TYR A 122 16.73 -5.11 -5.14
C TYR A 122 17.23 -5.46 -6.54
N ALA A 123 17.48 -4.45 -7.37
CA ALA A 123 17.95 -4.67 -8.74
C ALA A 123 19.37 -5.27 -8.78
N GLU A 124 20.19 -5.01 -7.76
CA GLU A 124 21.56 -5.55 -7.65
C GLU A 124 21.62 -7.00 -7.13
N GLU A 125 20.52 -7.54 -6.60
CA GLU A 125 20.48 -8.88 -6.01
C GLU A 125 20.12 -9.93 -7.08
N ASN A 126 21.08 -10.21 -7.98
CA ASN A 126 20.87 -11.12 -9.11
C ASN A 126 20.37 -12.52 -8.69
N ARG A 127 20.84 -13.05 -7.55
CA ARG A 127 20.45 -14.39 -7.10
C ARG A 127 18.95 -14.52 -6.82
N PHE A 128 18.35 -13.50 -6.23
CA PHE A 128 16.91 -13.50 -5.96
C PHE A 128 16.11 -13.32 -7.24
N LEU A 129 16.55 -12.43 -8.13
CA LEU A 129 15.90 -12.21 -9.42
C LEU A 129 15.95 -13.47 -10.30
N ASP A 130 17.09 -14.15 -10.39
CA ASP A 130 17.24 -15.41 -11.12
C ASP A 130 16.36 -16.52 -10.51
N PHE A 131 16.25 -16.55 -9.18
CA PHE A 131 15.34 -17.47 -8.49
C PHE A 131 13.89 -17.17 -8.82
N ALA A 132 13.47 -15.90 -8.82
CA ALA A 132 12.11 -15.50 -9.14
C ALA A 132 11.77 -15.78 -10.62
N GLU A 133 12.72 -15.57 -11.54
CA GLU A 133 12.56 -15.90 -12.96
C GLU A 133 12.30 -17.40 -13.17
N LYS A 134 13.04 -18.26 -12.46
CA LYS A 134 12.79 -19.73 -12.46
C LYS A 134 11.40 -20.11 -11.92
N LEU A 135 10.77 -19.24 -11.14
CA LEU A 135 9.40 -19.42 -10.64
C LEU A 135 8.33 -18.83 -11.58
N GLY A 136 8.75 -18.25 -12.71
CA GLY A 136 7.88 -17.66 -13.72
C GLY A 136 7.61 -16.16 -13.55
N PHE A 137 8.34 -15.46 -12.67
CA PHE A 137 8.26 -14.01 -12.60
C PHE A 137 8.99 -13.36 -13.78
N LYS A 138 8.40 -12.31 -14.33
CA LYS A 138 8.95 -11.46 -15.39
C LYS A 138 9.42 -10.14 -14.78
N LYS A 139 10.42 -9.51 -15.41
CA LYS A 139 10.87 -8.16 -15.04
C LYS A 139 9.93 -7.10 -15.62
N GLY A 140 9.48 -6.18 -14.78
CA GLY A 140 8.72 -4.99 -15.14
C GLY A 140 9.57 -3.73 -15.05
N VAL A 141 8.98 -2.65 -14.56
CA VAL A 141 9.64 -1.34 -14.45
C VAL A 141 10.85 -1.37 -13.50
N LEU A 142 11.89 -0.60 -13.86
CA LEU A 142 13.05 -0.37 -13.01
C LEU A 142 12.92 1.00 -12.31
N LEU A 143 12.77 0.98 -10.99
CA LEU A 143 12.72 2.17 -10.15
C LEU A 143 14.13 2.60 -9.76
N LYS A 144 14.65 3.65 -10.37
CA LYS A 144 16.07 4.07 -10.22
C LYS A 144 16.43 4.55 -8.81
N LYS A 145 15.47 5.08 -8.05
CA LYS A 145 15.66 5.56 -6.67
C LYS A 145 14.38 5.34 -5.88
N ASN A 146 14.43 4.49 -4.86
CA ASN A 146 13.41 4.45 -3.81
C ASN A 146 13.71 5.52 -2.73
N MET A 147 12.98 5.51 -1.61
CA MET A 147 13.19 6.49 -0.53
C MET A 147 14.60 6.45 0.11
N PHE A 148 15.33 5.35 -0.07
CA PHE A 148 16.69 5.13 0.44
C PHE A 148 17.76 5.30 -0.66
N GLY A 149 17.36 5.69 -1.88
CA GLY A 149 18.27 5.86 -3.01
C GLY A 149 18.67 4.55 -3.69
N VAL A 150 17.99 3.45 -3.40
CA VAL A 150 18.29 2.14 -3.98
C VAL A 150 17.47 1.90 -5.24
N THR A 151 18.10 1.26 -6.23
CA THR A 151 17.43 0.79 -7.44
C THR A 151 16.63 -0.49 -7.15
N ILE A 152 15.35 -0.47 -7.49
CA ILE A 152 14.40 -1.54 -7.24
C ILE A 152 13.83 -2.02 -8.58
N GLN A 153 13.83 -3.34 -8.78
CA GLN A 153 13.21 -3.99 -9.92
C GLN A 153 11.81 -4.47 -9.53
N HIS A 154 10.79 -4.00 -10.23
CA HIS A 154 9.47 -4.63 -10.21
C HIS A 154 9.55 -5.98 -10.93
N ILE A 155 9.00 -7.02 -10.33
CA ILE A 155 8.82 -8.32 -10.99
C ILE A 155 7.40 -8.81 -10.74
N TYR A 156 6.80 -9.46 -11.73
CA TYR A 156 5.41 -9.87 -11.69
C TYR A 156 5.18 -11.22 -12.37
N LYS A 157 4.10 -11.89 -12.00
CA LYS A 157 3.67 -13.18 -12.57
C LYS A 157 2.15 -13.21 -12.65
N TYR A 158 1.61 -13.46 -13.84
CA TYR A 158 0.19 -13.77 -13.99
C TYR A 158 -0.04 -15.23 -13.58
N ILE A 159 -1.00 -15.45 -12.69
CA ILE A 159 -1.31 -16.75 -12.07
C ILE A 159 -2.73 -17.24 -12.38
N GLY A 160 -3.61 -16.36 -12.85
CA GLY A 160 -5.00 -16.66 -13.18
C GLY A 160 -5.48 -15.85 -14.38
N GLU A 161 -6.68 -16.16 -14.86
CA GLU A 161 -7.36 -15.40 -15.90
C GLU A 161 -7.91 -14.08 -15.34
N CYS A 162 -7.93 -13.05 -16.17
CA CYS A 162 -8.42 -11.72 -15.78
C CYS A 162 -9.04 -11.05 -17.00
N ALA A 163 -10.27 -10.57 -16.86
CA ALA A 163 -10.87 -9.73 -17.89
C ALA A 163 -10.15 -8.38 -17.96
N ALA A 164 -10.16 -7.73 -19.13
CA ALA A 164 -9.53 -6.42 -19.28
C ALA A 164 -10.14 -5.40 -18.30
N GLU A 165 -11.45 -5.48 -18.08
CA GLU A 165 -12.16 -4.58 -17.15
C GLU A 165 -11.69 -4.74 -15.69
N ASP A 166 -11.34 -5.97 -15.27
CA ASP A 166 -10.88 -6.25 -13.91
C ASP A 166 -9.48 -5.68 -13.63
N LYS A 167 -8.69 -5.40 -14.66
CA LYS A 167 -7.39 -4.73 -14.54
C LYS A 167 -7.51 -3.22 -14.39
N ILE A 168 -8.67 -2.64 -14.70
CA ILE A 168 -8.90 -1.20 -14.63
C ILE A 168 -9.31 -0.84 -13.21
N LYS A 169 -8.58 0.09 -12.60
CA LYS A 169 -8.81 0.57 -11.23
C LYS A 169 -9.24 2.02 -11.28
N LYS A 170 -10.39 2.34 -10.67
CA LYS A 170 -11.04 3.66 -10.77
C LYS A 170 -11.12 4.33 -9.40
N ILE A 171 -10.46 5.48 -9.26
CA ILE A 171 -10.47 6.28 -8.04
C ILE A 171 -11.10 7.63 -8.35
N LYS A 172 -12.17 7.97 -7.63
CA LYS A 172 -12.75 9.32 -7.67
C LYS A 172 -12.36 10.08 -6.41
N ILE A 173 -11.89 11.31 -6.57
CA ILE A 173 -11.56 12.20 -5.47
C ILE A 173 -12.45 13.44 -5.56
N VAL A 174 -13.10 13.82 -4.47
CA VAL A 174 -14.03 14.96 -4.43
C VAL A 174 -13.73 15.83 -3.21
N GLY A 175 -13.64 17.14 -3.41
CA GLY A 175 -13.51 18.11 -2.35
C GLY A 175 -13.78 19.53 -2.81
N GLU A 176 -13.39 20.48 -1.98
CA GLU A 176 -13.53 21.90 -2.22
C GLU A 176 -12.17 22.53 -2.56
N ALA A 177 -12.24 23.69 -3.23
CA ALA A 177 -11.05 24.49 -3.50
C ALA A 177 -10.24 24.73 -2.22
N GLY A 178 -8.91 24.52 -2.30
CA GLY A 178 -8.01 24.67 -1.16
C GLY A 178 -7.78 23.41 -0.31
N GLN A 179 -8.55 22.33 -0.49
CA GLN A 179 -8.29 21.05 0.18
C GLN A 179 -7.22 20.20 -0.53
N GLY A 180 -6.61 20.72 -1.60
CA GLY A 180 -5.46 20.08 -2.25
C GLY A 180 -5.78 18.86 -3.10
N ILE A 181 -7.00 18.77 -3.67
CA ILE A 181 -7.43 17.68 -4.57
C ILE A 181 -6.45 17.49 -5.73
N LYS A 182 -6.13 18.57 -6.45
CA LYS A 182 -5.18 18.54 -7.58
C LYS A 182 -3.81 17.98 -7.18
N LEU A 183 -3.32 18.35 -6.00
CA LEU A 183 -2.02 17.88 -5.53
C LEU A 183 -2.08 16.38 -5.21
N LEU A 184 -3.09 15.92 -4.48
CA LEU A 184 -3.26 14.50 -4.16
C LEU A 184 -3.41 13.65 -5.42
N SER A 185 -4.29 14.05 -6.34
CA SER A 185 -4.57 13.26 -7.55
C SER A 185 -3.35 13.20 -8.47
N TYR A 186 -2.66 14.33 -8.68
CA TYR A 186 -1.46 14.37 -9.50
C TYR A 186 -0.30 13.58 -8.90
N THR A 187 -0.08 13.68 -7.58
CA THR A 187 0.96 12.89 -6.90
C THR A 187 0.64 11.41 -6.98
N LEU A 188 -0.61 10.99 -6.72
CA LEU A 188 -0.99 9.59 -6.84
C LEU A 188 -0.84 9.06 -8.27
N ALA A 189 -1.30 9.82 -9.27
CA ALA A 189 -1.15 9.48 -10.68
C ALA A 189 0.32 9.29 -11.08
N THR A 190 1.18 10.22 -10.66
CA THR A 190 2.62 10.17 -10.95
C THR A 190 3.28 8.95 -10.32
N LEU A 191 2.92 8.61 -9.06
CA LEU A 191 3.44 7.43 -8.39
C LEU A 191 2.99 6.14 -9.09
N LEU A 192 1.73 6.04 -9.50
CA LEU A 192 1.21 4.89 -10.24
C LEU A 192 1.92 4.71 -11.60
N ALA A 193 2.15 5.81 -12.33
CA ALA A 193 2.88 5.81 -13.58
C ALA A 193 4.36 5.39 -13.38
N GLN A 194 5.00 5.86 -12.32
CA GLN A 194 6.37 5.41 -11.96
C GLN A 194 6.43 3.91 -11.67
N LEU A 195 5.36 3.33 -11.14
CA LEU A 195 5.22 1.88 -10.94
C LEU A 195 4.88 1.11 -12.23
N GLY A 196 4.85 1.78 -13.38
CA GLY A 196 4.68 1.16 -14.70
C GLY A 196 3.23 0.95 -15.13
N ASN A 197 2.26 1.56 -14.44
CA ASN A 197 0.86 1.54 -14.85
C ASN A 197 0.61 2.57 -15.95
N GLU A 198 -0.31 2.28 -16.86
CA GLU A 198 -0.98 3.30 -17.66
C GLU A 198 -1.91 4.08 -16.73
N VAL A 199 -1.94 5.41 -16.87
CA VAL A 199 -2.70 6.29 -15.97
C VAL A 199 -3.44 7.37 -16.75
N SER A 200 -4.74 7.48 -16.51
CA SER A 200 -5.57 8.59 -16.98
C SER A 200 -6.03 9.42 -15.78
N LEU A 201 -5.85 10.74 -15.85
CA LEU A 201 -6.26 11.67 -14.81
C LEU A 201 -7.06 12.83 -15.43
N ASN A 202 -8.35 12.89 -15.10
CA ASN A 202 -9.23 14.00 -15.45
C ASN A 202 -9.51 14.87 -14.23
N LEU A 203 -9.41 16.18 -14.39
CA LEU A 203 -9.71 17.16 -13.34
C LEU A 203 -10.93 17.98 -13.76
N GLU A 204 -11.91 18.03 -12.87
CA GLU A 204 -13.11 18.82 -13.03
C GLU A 204 -13.13 19.89 -11.94
N TYR A 205 -13.43 21.13 -12.32
CA TYR A 205 -13.55 22.22 -11.38
C TYR A 205 -14.72 23.10 -11.79
N ASP A 206 -15.50 23.53 -10.80
CA ASP A 206 -16.51 24.56 -11.04
C ASP A 206 -15.84 25.88 -11.43
N SER A 207 -16.47 26.63 -12.32
CA SER A 207 -16.01 27.96 -12.77
C SER A 207 -16.04 29.03 -11.66
N ALA A 208 -16.54 28.71 -10.47
CA ALA A 208 -16.63 29.62 -9.33
C ALA A 208 -15.28 29.81 -8.62
N VAL A 209 -14.74 31.04 -8.71
CA VAL A 209 -13.35 31.41 -8.36
C VAL A 209 -12.97 31.22 -6.87
N ARG A 210 -13.93 31.08 -5.94
CA ARG A 210 -13.65 31.05 -4.48
C ARG A 210 -14.46 30.05 -3.64
N SER A 211 -15.34 29.26 -4.25
CA SER A 211 -16.20 28.29 -3.53
C SER A 211 -16.65 27.11 -4.40
N GLY A 212 -15.83 26.73 -5.37
CA GLY A 212 -16.12 25.64 -6.31
C GLY A 212 -15.80 24.25 -5.75
N SER A 213 -16.58 23.26 -6.17
CA SER A 213 -16.22 21.85 -6.06
C SER A 213 -15.08 21.55 -7.02
N ILE A 214 -14.17 20.67 -6.61
CA ILE A 214 -13.13 20.10 -7.45
C ILE A 214 -13.21 18.57 -7.33
N SER A 215 -13.26 17.90 -8.48
CA SER A 215 -13.17 16.45 -8.60
C SER A 215 -11.94 16.04 -9.41
N ALA A 216 -11.45 14.85 -9.11
CA ALA A 216 -10.45 14.18 -9.91
C ALA A 216 -10.87 12.74 -10.16
N ASP A 217 -10.90 12.37 -11.44
CA ASP A 217 -11.15 11.01 -11.90
C ASP A 217 -9.82 10.41 -12.33
N LEU A 218 -9.36 9.42 -11.55
CA LEU A 218 -8.09 8.75 -11.73
C LEU A 218 -8.34 7.30 -12.09
N ILE A 219 -7.85 6.88 -13.25
CA ILE A 219 -7.92 5.51 -13.73
C ILE A 219 -6.49 5.00 -13.92
N TYR A 220 -6.20 3.79 -13.46
CA TYR A 220 -4.93 3.13 -13.75
C TYR A 220 -5.10 1.67 -14.10
N SER A 221 -4.19 1.14 -14.92
CA SER A 221 -4.19 -0.27 -15.32
C SER A 221 -2.80 -0.75 -15.74
N ASP A 222 -2.63 -2.07 -15.78
CA ASP A 222 -1.46 -2.73 -16.40
C ASP A 222 -1.50 -2.67 -17.94
N ASP A 223 -2.69 -2.48 -18.52
CA ASP A 223 -2.95 -2.44 -19.96
C ASP A 223 -3.35 -1.00 -20.39
N PRO A 224 -3.36 -0.69 -21.70
CA PRO A 224 -3.84 0.60 -22.20
C PRO A 224 -5.28 0.93 -21.74
N ILE A 225 -5.55 2.21 -21.45
CA ILE A 225 -6.86 2.70 -21.02
C ILE A 225 -7.61 3.29 -22.22
N ASP A 226 -8.63 2.58 -22.71
CA ASP A 226 -9.43 3.05 -23.85
C ASP A 226 -10.52 4.06 -23.46
N ASN A 227 -11.09 3.93 -22.25
CA ASN A 227 -12.17 4.79 -21.76
C ASN A 227 -11.74 5.56 -20.49
N PRO A 228 -11.56 6.89 -20.57
CA PRO A 228 -11.13 7.70 -19.45
C PRO A 228 -12.28 8.15 -18.52
N ILE A 229 -13.49 7.60 -18.65
CA ILE A 229 -14.69 7.99 -17.90
C ILE A 229 -14.96 7.02 -16.74
N ILE A 230 -15.35 7.58 -15.58
CA ILE A 230 -15.76 6.83 -14.38
C ILE A 230 -17.26 7.04 -14.16
N ASP A 231 -18.05 5.95 -14.22
CA ASP A 231 -19.47 5.92 -13.84
C ASP A 231 -19.68 5.35 -12.43
N GLU A 232 -18.86 4.38 -12.04
CA GLU A 232 -18.73 3.84 -10.69
C GLU A 232 -17.25 3.72 -10.34
N ALA A 233 -16.89 4.21 -9.14
CA ALA A 233 -15.52 4.14 -8.65
C ALA A 233 -15.28 2.89 -7.81
N ASP A 234 -14.09 2.34 -7.87
CA ASP A 234 -13.66 1.36 -6.88
C ASP A 234 -13.47 2.03 -5.52
N ILE A 235 -12.94 3.26 -5.54
CA ILE A 235 -12.65 4.04 -4.35
C ILE A 235 -13.09 5.48 -4.55
N LEU A 236 -13.90 5.98 -3.62
CA LEU A 236 -14.23 7.39 -3.50
C LEU A 236 -13.47 7.99 -2.32
N ILE A 237 -12.61 8.97 -2.57
CA ILE A 237 -11.97 9.82 -1.56
C ILE A 237 -12.75 11.13 -1.49
N LYS A 238 -13.34 11.43 -0.33
CA LYS A 238 -14.24 12.56 -0.18
C LYS A 238 -13.81 13.46 0.99
N PHE A 239 -13.60 14.75 0.74
CA PHE A 239 -13.21 15.72 1.77
C PHE A 239 -14.35 16.65 2.22
N THR A 240 -15.59 16.39 1.79
CA THR A 240 -16.76 17.22 2.17
C THR A 240 -17.99 16.36 2.45
N ARG A 241 -18.87 16.86 3.35
CA ARG A 241 -20.18 16.26 3.63
C ARG A 241 -21.25 16.63 2.61
N LYS A 242 -21.01 17.57 1.70
CA LYS A 242 -21.98 17.98 0.68
C LYS A 242 -22.50 16.77 -0.12
N ARG A 243 -23.77 16.82 -0.53
CA ARG A 243 -24.54 15.69 -1.10
C ARG A 243 -24.12 15.22 -2.50
N ASN A 244 -22.96 15.65 -3.01
CA ASN A 244 -22.40 15.10 -4.24
C ASN A 244 -21.97 13.66 -3.95
N TRP A 245 -22.94 12.76 -4.02
CA TRP A 245 -22.77 11.32 -3.91
C TRP A 245 -22.35 10.81 -5.27
N PHE A 246 -21.32 9.97 -5.28
CA PHE A 246 -20.87 9.28 -6.46
C PHE A 246 -20.85 7.77 -6.18
N PRO A 247 -21.35 6.92 -7.09
CA PRO A 247 -21.33 5.48 -6.89
C PRO A 247 -19.91 4.97 -6.66
N ALA A 248 -19.69 4.26 -5.55
CA ALA A 248 -18.39 3.67 -5.25
C ALA A 248 -18.48 2.41 -4.40
N LYS A 249 -17.61 1.44 -4.70
CA LYS A 249 -17.48 0.18 -3.93
C LYS A 249 -16.92 0.42 -2.54
N LYS A 250 -15.99 1.38 -2.40
CA LYS A 250 -15.40 1.80 -1.12
C LYS A 250 -15.41 3.31 -0.97
N LEU A 251 -15.69 3.77 0.26
CA LEU A 251 -15.60 5.18 0.65
C LEU A 251 -14.45 5.40 1.65
N VAL A 252 -13.63 6.40 1.36
CA VAL A 252 -12.65 7.05 2.25
C VAL A 252 -13.13 8.49 2.42
N ILE A 253 -13.54 8.88 3.62
CA ILE A 253 -14.14 10.21 3.85
C ILE A 253 -13.44 10.92 5.00
N ASP A 254 -13.27 12.23 4.83
CA ASP A 254 -12.98 13.18 5.91
C ASP A 254 -14.26 13.58 6.64
N GLU A 255 -14.33 13.31 7.93
CA GLU A 255 -15.37 13.86 8.81
C GLU A 255 -14.79 14.98 9.68
N GLY A 256 -14.75 16.19 9.15
CA GLY A 256 -14.83 17.39 9.99
C GLY A 256 -16.23 17.43 10.64
N PHE A 257 -16.28 17.48 11.98
CA PHE A 257 -17.47 17.51 12.87
C PHE A 257 -18.21 16.19 13.15
N CYS A 258 -17.72 15.36 14.07
CA CYS A 258 -18.65 14.76 15.05
C CYS A 258 -19.23 15.94 15.86
N GLY A 259 -20.41 16.47 15.51
CA GLY A 259 -21.01 17.61 16.23
C GLY A 259 -21.53 17.20 17.62
N ASP A 260 -22.04 18.08 18.48
CA ASP A 260 -21.80 19.53 18.63
C ASP A 260 -21.13 19.85 20.00
N GLU A 261 -20.74 18.83 20.77
CA GLU A 261 -20.07 18.94 22.07
C GLU A 261 -19.06 17.78 22.17
N ALA A 262 -17.77 17.98 21.81
CA ALA A 262 -16.79 16.88 21.84
C ALA A 262 -16.14 16.74 23.23
N PRO A 263 -16.41 15.69 24.04
CA PRO A 263 -15.79 15.46 25.34
C PRO A 263 -14.52 14.57 25.23
N GLU A 264 -13.67 14.60 26.27
CA GLU A 264 -12.23 14.25 26.31
C GLU A 264 -11.77 12.82 25.86
N GLU A 265 -12.66 11.90 25.54
CA GLU A 265 -12.31 10.49 25.22
C GLU A 265 -12.53 10.10 23.74
N MET A 266 -12.54 11.07 22.82
CA MET A 266 -13.06 10.84 21.47
C MET A 266 -12.14 9.99 20.56
N THR A 267 -12.44 8.69 20.50
CA THR A 267 -11.92 7.72 19.53
C THR A 267 -12.69 7.82 18.22
N CYS A 268 -12.09 8.40 17.18
CA CYS A 268 -12.66 8.43 15.83
C CYS A 268 -12.49 7.08 15.13
N SER A 269 -13.36 6.12 15.44
CA SER A 269 -13.55 4.90 14.67
C SER A 269 -15.04 4.64 14.48
N ILE A 270 -15.61 5.16 13.40
CA ILE A 270 -16.95 4.75 12.97
C ILE A 270 -16.76 3.71 11.87
N GLN A 271 -17.23 2.48 12.12
CA GLN A 271 -17.46 1.49 11.06
C GLN A 271 -18.81 1.80 10.43
N SER A 272 -18.84 2.09 9.13
CA SER A 272 -20.09 2.00 8.37
C SER A 272 -20.17 0.65 7.66
N ARG A 273 -21.38 0.24 7.25
CA ARG A 273 -21.61 -0.96 6.42
C ARG A 273 -20.84 -0.95 5.08
N LYS A 274 -20.23 0.17 4.67
CA LYS A 274 -19.56 0.36 3.36
C LYS A 274 -18.10 0.83 3.43
N GLY A 275 -17.52 1.14 4.59
CA GLY A 275 -16.27 1.89 4.61
C GLY A 275 -15.69 2.22 5.97
N THR A 276 -14.37 2.47 5.98
CA THR A 276 -13.60 2.96 7.12
C THR A 276 -13.59 4.49 7.07
N LEU A 277 -14.07 5.16 8.12
CA LEU A 277 -14.10 6.62 8.21
C LEU A 277 -12.83 7.16 8.91
N TYR A 278 -12.30 8.29 8.46
CA TYR A 278 -11.17 8.97 9.09
C TYR A 278 -11.40 10.48 9.12
N GLY A 279 -11.51 11.09 10.30
CA GLY A 279 -11.41 12.55 10.43
C GLY A 279 -9.99 13.01 10.13
N PHE A 280 -9.74 13.50 8.92
CA PHE A 280 -8.46 13.99 8.46
C PHE A 280 -8.26 15.46 8.82
N GLU A 281 -9.31 16.29 8.82
CA GLU A 281 -9.20 17.72 9.11
C GLU A 281 -8.69 17.99 10.53
N ASN A 282 -9.29 17.35 11.54
CA ASN A 282 -8.87 17.50 12.94
C ASN A 282 -7.43 17.08 13.16
N VAL A 283 -6.98 16.00 12.49
CA VAL A 283 -5.59 15.56 12.57
C VAL A 283 -4.67 16.52 11.84
N ALA A 284 -5.06 17.02 10.66
CA ALA A 284 -4.29 17.98 9.89
C ALA A 284 -4.06 19.27 10.70
N ILE A 285 -5.07 19.75 11.43
CA ILE A 285 -4.96 20.93 12.29
C ILE A 285 -4.14 20.62 13.55
N SER A 286 -4.54 19.62 14.34
CA SER A 286 -3.92 19.36 15.65
C SER A 286 -2.47 18.89 15.55
N ARG A 287 -2.13 18.08 14.55
CA ARG A 287 -0.80 17.47 14.41
C ARG A 287 0.10 18.22 13.43
N PHE A 288 -0.45 18.75 12.34
CA PHE A 288 0.34 19.38 11.28
C PHE A 288 0.21 20.91 11.24
N GLY A 289 -0.68 21.47 12.07
CA GLY A 289 -0.91 22.90 12.25
C GLY A 289 -1.78 23.54 11.17
N SER A 290 -2.32 22.76 10.22
CA SER A 290 -3.13 23.33 9.14
C SER A 290 -3.95 22.28 8.40
N LYS A 291 -5.20 22.63 8.05
CA LYS A 291 -6.09 21.80 7.23
C LYS A 291 -5.54 21.48 5.83
N ILE A 292 -4.55 22.23 5.34
CA ILE A 292 -3.97 21.99 4.00
C ILE A 292 -3.30 20.63 3.87
N PHE A 293 -2.95 19.97 4.99
CA PHE A 293 -2.29 18.65 5.00
C PHE A 293 -3.26 17.47 4.91
N ILE A 294 -4.58 17.74 4.89
CA ILE A 294 -5.63 16.72 4.69
C ILE A 294 -5.33 15.79 3.51
N ASN A 295 -4.91 16.38 2.40
CA ASN A 295 -4.61 15.69 1.16
C ASN A 295 -3.41 14.74 1.30
N MET A 296 -2.38 15.12 2.04
CA MET A 296 -1.19 14.30 2.25
C MET A 296 -1.49 13.13 3.20
N ILE A 297 -2.33 13.36 4.22
CA ILE A 297 -2.81 12.27 5.07
C ILE A 297 -3.64 11.28 4.24
N ALA A 298 -4.56 11.79 3.41
CA ALA A 298 -5.36 10.97 2.53
C ALA A 298 -4.51 10.21 1.49
N LEU A 299 -3.46 10.83 0.95
CA LEU A 299 -2.49 10.19 0.06
C LEU A 299 -1.81 8.99 0.75
N GLY A 300 -1.33 9.15 1.99
CA GLY A 300 -0.78 8.03 2.76
C GLY A 300 -1.77 6.89 2.98
N ARG A 301 -3.04 7.22 3.23
CA ARG A 301 -4.10 6.23 3.43
C ARG A 301 -4.43 5.46 2.17
N ILE A 302 -4.59 6.15 1.05
CA ILE A 302 -4.91 5.48 -0.21
C ILE A 302 -3.76 4.57 -0.65
N LEU A 303 -2.50 5.03 -0.52
CA LEU A 303 -1.32 4.19 -0.81
C LEU A 303 -1.32 2.91 0.02
N ARG A 304 -1.62 2.99 1.32
CA ARG A 304 -1.79 1.80 2.16
C ARG A 304 -2.93 0.92 1.67
N TYR A 305 -4.09 1.51 1.41
CA TYR A 305 -5.30 0.77 1.05
C TYR A 305 -5.12 -0.02 -0.26
N ILE A 306 -4.48 0.57 -1.27
CA ILE A 306 -4.22 -0.08 -2.56
C ILE A 306 -2.97 -0.96 -2.57
N GLY A 307 -2.24 -1.06 -1.45
CA GLY A 307 -1.08 -1.94 -1.35
C GLY A 307 0.20 -1.39 -1.98
N ILE A 308 0.33 -0.06 -2.11
CA ILE A 308 1.56 0.56 -2.57
C ILE A 308 2.40 0.91 -1.35
N ASN A 309 3.49 0.16 -1.17
CA ASN A 309 4.41 0.37 -0.07
C ASN A 309 5.21 1.67 -0.28
N ILE A 310 5.02 2.65 0.61
CA ILE A 310 5.73 3.93 0.55
C ILE A 310 7.26 3.79 0.64
N LEU A 311 7.76 2.66 1.17
CA LEU A 311 9.20 2.36 1.22
C LEU A 311 9.85 2.25 -0.16
N LEU A 312 9.05 1.94 -1.18
CA LEU A 312 9.50 1.74 -2.55
C LEU A 312 9.58 3.05 -3.34
N LEU A 313 8.91 4.11 -2.85
CA LEU A 313 8.64 5.32 -3.61
C LEU A 313 9.61 6.44 -3.24
N ASN A 314 10.13 7.15 -4.24
CA ASN A 314 10.78 8.44 -3.99
C ASN A 314 9.77 9.58 -4.03
N ILE A 315 8.92 9.63 -2.98
CA ILE A 315 7.83 10.61 -2.86
C ILE A 315 8.35 12.05 -2.85
N LYS A 316 9.60 12.27 -2.41
CA LYS A 316 10.22 13.61 -2.34
C LYS A 316 10.26 14.32 -3.69
N ASP A 317 10.55 13.58 -4.75
CA ASP A 317 10.72 14.14 -6.09
C ASP A 317 9.38 14.57 -6.73
N VAL A 318 8.27 14.01 -6.24
CA VAL A 318 6.92 14.24 -6.76
C VAL A 318 6.20 15.36 -6.00
N LEU A 319 6.68 15.68 -4.79
CA LEU A 319 6.05 16.68 -3.94
C LEU A 319 6.62 18.09 -4.16
N PRO A 320 5.80 19.14 -3.96
CA PRO A 320 6.27 20.52 -3.94
C PRO A 320 7.36 20.72 -2.89
N LYS A 321 8.39 21.51 -3.21
CA LYS A 321 9.46 21.89 -2.26
C LYS A 321 8.93 22.63 -1.03
N LYS A 322 7.86 23.41 -1.21
CA LYS A 322 7.20 24.11 -0.10
C LYS A 322 6.54 23.09 0.83
N SER A 323 6.89 23.16 2.12
CA SER A 323 6.36 22.27 3.17
C SER A 323 6.64 20.78 2.93
N LEU A 324 7.70 20.45 2.18
CA LEU A 324 8.06 19.08 1.79
C LEU A 324 8.12 18.12 2.99
N GLU A 325 8.86 18.48 4.05
CA GLU A 325 9.01 17.62 5.24
C GLU A 325 7.67 17.37 5.94
N LYS A 326 6.83 18.40 6.11
CA LYS A 326 5.49 18.25 6.68
C LYS A 326 4.57 17.40 5.81
N ASN A 327 4.67 17.53 4.48
CA ASN A 327 3.90 16.69 3.56
C ASN A 327 4.31 15.21 3.70
N ILE A 328 5.61 14.93 3.80
CA ILE A 328 6.12 13.56 4.00
C ILE A 328 5.65 13.01 5.33
N GLU A 329 5.70 13.80 6.41
CA GLU A 329 5.21 13.41 7.73
C GLU A 329 3.70 13.09 7.70
N ALA A 330 2.90 13.91 7.01
CA ALA A 330 1.47 13.67 6.83
C ALA A 330 1.17 12.40 6.04
N ILE A 331 1.92 12.12 4.97
CA ILE A 331 1.82 10.86 4.21
C ILE A 331 2.18 9.66 5.08
N LYS A 332 3.30 9.75 5.80
CA LYS A 332 3.73 8.71 6.75
C LYS A 332 2.65 8.43 7.79
N TYR A 333 2.08 9.47 8.38
CA TYR A 333 0.98 9.33 9.33
C TYR A 333 -0.25 8.65 8.70
N GLY A 334 -0.65 9.09 7.50
CA GLY A 334 -1.73 8.48 6.74
C GLY A 334 -1.50 6.99 6.46
N PHE A 335 -0.27 6.62 6.13
CA PHE A 335 0.13 5.23 5.90
C PHE A 335 0.21 4.39 7.20
N LYS A 336 0.20 5.06 8.37
CA LYS A 336 0.65 4.52 9.68
C LYS A 336 2.07 3.98 9.65
N TYR A 337 2.94 4.70 8.96
CA TYR A 337 4.37 4.48 9.00
C TYR A 337 4.89 4.67 10.43
N ARG A 338 5.83 3.83 10.84
CA ARG A 338 6.47 3.90 12.15
C ARG A 338 7.88 4.43 11.93
N ASP A 339 8.08 5.70 12.27
CA ASP A 339 9.42 6.23 12.47
C ASP A 339 10.04 5.53 13.70
N ASP A 340 11.35 5.37 13.72
CA ASP A 340 12.01 4.71 14.83
C ASP A 340 11.80 5.53 16.11
N ILE A 341 11.18 4.91 17.12
CA ILE A 341 11.12 5.49 18.47
C ILE A 341 12.51 5.38 19.12
#